data_AF-A0A923HHQ5-F1
#
_entry.id   AF-A0A923HHQ5-F1
#
_cell.length_a   1.000
_cell.length_b   1.000
_cell.length_c   1.000
_cell.angle_alpha   90.00
_cell.angle_beta   90.00
_cell.angle_gamma   90.00
#
_symmetry.space_group_name_H-M   'P 1'
#
loop_
_entity.id
_entity.type
_entity.pdbx_description
1 polymer ?
#
loop_
_entity_poly.entity_id
_entity_poly.type
_entity_poly.pdbx_seq_one_letter_code
_entity_poly.pdbx_strand_id
1 'polypeptide(L)' 'MNSRQVIQSTITEKSTPIVVYCASGARSASAKNNLIKLGYDNVSNGGAVASLALKLQKQIYRG' A
#
# COMPACT_ATOMS: atom_id res chain seq x y z
N MET A 1 1.75 -2.48 -20.26
CA MET A 1 1.22 -1.37 -19.44
C MET A 1 2.19 -1.10 -18.30
N ASN A 2 2.63 0.15 -18.12
CA ASN A 2 3.54 0.50 -17.03
C ASN A 2 2.79 0.57 -15.69
N SER A 3 3.42 0.12 -14.61
CA SER A 3 2.80 0.00 -13.27
C SER A 3 2.19 1.30 -12.73
N ARG A 4 2.72 2.46 -13.10
CA ARG A 4 2.16 3.78 -12.74
C ARG A 4 0.77 4.02 -13.33
N GLN A 5 0.54 3.54 -14.55
CA GLN A 5 -0.70 3.79 -15.30
C GLN A 5 -1.85 2.94 -14.74
N VAL A 6 -1.56 1.73 -14.28
CA VAL A 6 -2.55 0.83 -13.65
C VAL A 6 -3.12 1.46 -12.38
N ILE A 7 -2.26 1.98 -11.49
CA ILE A 7 -2.71 2.56 -10.22
C ILE A 7 -3.63 3.76 -10.46
N GLN A 8 -3.29 4.63 -11.41
CA GLN A 8 -4.10 5.80 -11.74
C GLN A 8 -5.44 5.45 -12.40
N SER A 9 -5.52 4.34 -13.13
CA SER A 9 -6.79 3.85 -13.68
C SER A 9 -7.65 3.09 -12.66
N THR A 10 -7.04 2.47 -11.65
CA THR A 10 -7.76 1.69 -10.63
C THR A 10 -8.26 2.55 -9.48
N ILE A 11 -7.46 3.55 -9.07
CA ILE A 11 -7.79 4.46 -7.98
C ILE A 11 -7.79 5.88 -8.54
N THR A 12 -8.95 6.31 -9.02
CA THR A 12 -9.09 7.64 -9.63
C THR A 12 -9.01 8.76 -8.58
N GLU A 13 -9.67 8.56 -7.44
CA GLU A 13 -9.73 9.53 -6.35
C GLU A 13 -8.44 9.53 -5.51
N LYS A 14 -7.73 10.67 -5.51
CA LYS A 14 -6.43 10.83 -4.83
C LYS A 14 -6.50 10.79 -3.30
N SER A 15 -7.67 11.06 -2.75
CA SER A 15 -7.97 11.02 -1.33
C SER A 15 -8.40 9.66 -0.80
N THR A 16 -8.54 8.66 -1.70
CA THR A 16 -8.87 7.29 -1.32
C THR A 16 -7.87 6.80 -0.27
N PRO A 17 -8.32 6.31 0.89
CA PRO A 17 -7.43 5.73 1.89
C PRO A 17 -6.72 4.48 1.33
N ILE A 18 -5.39 4.54 1.24
CA ILE A 18 -4.55 3.44 0.75
C ILE A 18 -3.62 2.97 1.86
N VAL A 19 -3.66 1.68 2.18
CA VAL A 19 -2.70 1.03 3.08
C VAL A 19 -1.81 0.10 2.27
N VAL A 20 -0.51 0.38 2.24
CA VAL A 20 0.49 -0.48 1.60
C VAL A 20 1.26 -1.30 2.63
N TYR A 21 1.55 -2.56 2.32
CA TYR A 21 2.32 -3.47 3.17
C TYR A 21 3.17 -4.41 2.33
N CYS A 22 4.17 -5.04 2.93
CA CYS A 22 4.98 -6.07 2.29
C CYS A 22 5.49 -7.08 3.33
N ALA A 23 6.40 -7.99 2.98
CA ALA A 23 6.86 -8.98 3.95
C ALA A 23 7.53 -8.36 5.19
N SER A 24 8.41 -7.36 5.01
CA SER A 24 9.24 -6.77 6.08
C SER A 24 9.02 -5.26 6.32
N GLY A 25 8.23 -4.59 5.48
CA GLY A 25 7.93 -3.15 5.55
C GLY A 25 8.80 -2.22 4.69
N ALA A 26 10.01 -2.63 4.28
CA ALA A 26 10.92 -1.75 3.52
C ALA A 26 10.36 -1.35 2.14
N ARG A 27 9.80 -2.31 1.39
CA ARG A 27 9.19 -2.04 0.08
C ARG A 27 7.93 -1.17 0.19
N SER A 28 7.21 -1.28 1.31
CA SER A 28 6.01 -0.52 1.59
C SER A 28 6.31 0.97 1.79
N ALA A 29 7.43 1.29 2.43
CA ALA A 29 7.91 2.66 2.56
C ALA A 29 8.19 3.29 1.17
N SER A 30 8.89 2.55 0.31
CA SER A 30 9.13 2.99 -1.08
C SER A 30 7.82 3.14 -1.86
N ALA A 31 6.89 2.19 -1.73
CA ALA A 31 5.58 2.27 -2.39
C ALA A 31 4.78 3.50 -1.94
N LYS A 32 4.73 3.79 -0.63
CA LYS A 32 4.10 5.00 -0.09
C LYS A 32 4.69 6.26 -0.73
N ASN A 33 6.02 6.38 -0.77
CA ASN A 33 6.69 7.54 -1.35
C ASN A 33 6.37 7.69 -2.85
N ASN A 34 6.26 6.59 -3.58
CA ASN A 34 5.86 6.63 -4.99
C ASN A 34 4.40 7.09 -5.15
N LEU A 35 3.47 6.63 -4.31
CA LEU A 35 2.07 7.06 -4.36
C LEU A 35 1.92 8.56 -4.03
N ILE A 36 2.64 9.05 -3.03
CA ILE A 36 2.67 10.50 -2.73
C ILE A 36 3.18 11.30 -3.93
N LYS A 37 4.25 10.84 -4.60
CA LYS A 37 4.75 11.47 -5.84
C LYS A 37 3.76 11.43 -6.99
N LEU A 38 2.80 10.50 -6.98
CA LEU A 38 1.71 10.41 -7.96
C LEU A 38 0.47 11.22 -7.56
N GLY A 39 0.54 11.97 -6.45
CA GLY A 39 -0.51 12.87 -5.98
C GLY A 39 -1.52 12.24 -5.03
N TYR A 40 -1.31 11.01 -4.54
CA TYR A 40 -2.18 10.43 -3.52
C TYR A 40 -1.86 11.03 -2.15
N ASP A 41 -2.87 11.62 -1.49
CA ASP A 41 -2.69 12.33 -0.23
C ASP A 41 -2.94 11.45 1.01
N ASN A 42 -3.71 10.37 0.86
CA ASN A 42 -4.13 9.51 1.96
C ASN A 42 -3.49 8.12 1.93
N VAL A 43 -2.16 8.07 2.09
CA VAL A 43 -1.37 6.84 1.99
C VAL A 43 -0.66 6.48 3.29
N SER A 44 -0.98 5.30 3.82
CA SER A 44 -0.42 4.75 5.06
C SER A 44 0.50 3.57 4.81
N ASN A 45 1.64 3.54 5.51
CA ASN A 45 2.54 2.40 5.51
C ASN A 45 2.13 1.43 6.63
N GLY A 46 1.54 0.29 6.25
CA GLY A 46 1.14 -0.79 7.16
C GLY A 46 2.31 -1.63 7.69
N GLY A 47 3.51 -1.48 7.13
CA GLY A 47 4.72 -2.19 7.55
C GLY A 47 4.78 -3.63 7.06
N ALA A 48 5.28 -4.51 7.92
CA ALA A 48 5.36 -5.95 7.66
C ALA A 48 3.97 -6.59 7.69
N VAL A 49 3.73 -7.58 6.83
CA VAL A 49 2.46 -8.30 6.73
C VAL A 49 2.06 -8.95 8.05
N ALA A 50 3.02 -9.47 8.81
CA ALA A 50 2.80 -10.04 10.14
C ALA A 50 2.26 -8.99 11.12
N SER A 51 2.90 -7.82 11.17
CA SER A 51 2.50 -6.72 12.04
C SER A 51 1.14 -6.15 11.64
N LEU A 52 0.88 -6.02 10.34
CA LEU A 52 -0.41 -5.53 9.85
C LEU A 52 -1.53 -6.52 10.16
N ALA A 53 -1.32 -7.81 9.93
CA ALA A 53 -2.29 -8.86 10.20
C ALA A 53 -2.67 -8.89 11.69
N LEU A 54 -1.69 -8.76 12.58
CA LEU A 54 -1.92 -8.66 14.03
C LEU A 54 -2.77 -7.45 14.39
N LYS A 55 -2.45 -6.26 13.84
CA LYS A 55 -3.22 -5.03 14.09
C LYS A 55 -4.65 -5.11 13.59
N LEU A 56 -4.88 -5.79 12.47
CA LEU A 56 -6.20 -5.96 11.87
C LEU A 56 -6.95 -7.19 12.41
N GLN A 57 -6.32 -7.96 13.31
CA GLN A 57 -6.84 -9.24 13.79
C GLN A 57 -7.23 -10.19 12.65
N LYS A 58 -6.41 -10.24 11.59
CA LYS A 58 -6.63 -11.07 10.40
C LYS A 58 -5.62 -12.21 10.32
N GLN A 59 -6.07 -13.35 9.84
CA GLN A 59 -5.19 -14.48 9.56
C GLN A 59 -4.46 -14.28 8.22
N ILE A 60 -3.17 -14.63 8.18
CA ILE A 60 -2.39 -14.67 6.95
C ILE A 60 -2.56 -16.07 6.35
N TYR A 61 -3.16 -16.15 5.18
CA TYR A 61 -3.20 -17.37 4.38
C TYR A 61 -1.95 -17.43 3.51
N ARG A 62 -1.18 -18.52 3.66
CA ARG A 62 -0.05 -18.86 2.79
C ARG A 62 -0.45 -20.13 2.05
N GLY A 63 -0.67 -19.99 0.74
CA GLY A 63 -0.83 -21.13 -0.16
C GLY A 63 0.51 -21.69 -0.58
#